data_AF-A0ABD3BKN6-F1
#
_entry.id   AF-A0ABD3BKN6-F1
#
_cell.length_a   1.000
_cell.length_b   1.000
_cell.length_c   1.000
_cell.angle_alpha   90.00
_cell.angle_beta   90.00
_cell.angle_gamma   90.00
#
_symmetry.space_group_name_H-M   'P 1'
#
loop_
_entity.id
_entity.type
_entity.pdbx_description
1 polymer ?
#
loop_
_entity_poly.entity_id
_entity_poly.type
_entity_poly.pdbx_seq_one_letter_code
_entity_poly.pdbx_strand_id
1 'polypeptide(L)'
;MQLQEVMREAYAHPAVEGIIVWGGWKASGCNQTCLEDPDIDHLAKSCNEKCLIDNDFNSRPPGDTVDKLLKESKTEEVKGVSDKNGVFEHNVSLGEYALTFTHPSIPRFGTKMFDVPRRDGPLELRVCV
;
A
#
# COMPACT_ATOMS: atom_id res chain seq x y z
N MET A 1 -9.15 -15.30 4.60
CA MET A 1 -9.67 -15.23 3.21
C MET A 1 -10.40 -13.91 2.96
N GLN A 2 -11.45 -13.55 3.72
CA GLN A 2 -12.24 -12.33 3.46
C GLN A 2 -11.47 -10.99 3.49
N LEU A 3 -10.55 -10.77 4.44
CA LEU A 3 -9.84 -9.48 4.55
C LEU A 3 -8.99 -9.16 3.31
N GLN A 4 -8.31 -10.17 2.76
CA GLN A 4 -7.44 -9.97 1.61
C GLN A 4 -8.23 -9.56 0.36
N GLU A 5 -9.38 -10.19 0.13
CA GLU A 5 -10.25 -9.90 -1.02
C GLU A 5 -10.81 -8.48 -0.95
N VAL A 6 -11.39 -8.10 0.19
CA VAL A 6 -11.95 -6.75 0.41
C VAL A 6 -10.86 -5.68 0.24
N MET A 7 -9.66 -5.91 0.77
CA MET A 7 -8.56 -4.96 0.61
C MET A 7 -8.10 -4.87 -0.84
N ARG A 8 -8.01 -5.97 -1.59
CA ARG A 8 -7.65 -5.93 -3.01
C ARG A 8 -8.67 -5.17 -3.83
N GLU A 9 -9.96 -5.34 -3.56
CA GLU A 9 -11.02 -4.57 -4.20
C GLU A 9 -10.90 -3.07 -3.87
N ALA A 10 -10.69 -2.75 -2.59
CA ALA A 10 -10.51 -1.37 -2.15
C ALA A 10 -9.28 -0.69 -2.79
N TYR A 11 -8.15 -1.39 -2.90
CA TYR A 11 -6.94 -0.88 -3.56
C TYR A 11 -7.09 -0.76 -5.08
N ALA A 12 -7.90 -1.62 -5.71
CA ALA A 12 -8.15 -1.58 -7.15
C ALA A 12 -9.14 -0.46 -7.55
N HIS A 13 -9.96 0.03 -6.62
CA HIS A 13 -11.02 0.96 -6.95
C HIS A 13 -10.56 2.42 -6.93
N PRO A 14 -10.57 3.14 -8.07
CA PRO A 14 -9.97 4.48 -8.18
C PRO A 14 -10.69 5.55 -7.33
N ALA A 15 -11.95 5.33 -6.93
CA ALA A 15 -12.68 6.26 -6.05
C ALA A 15 -12.32 6.15 -4.55
N VAL A 16 -11.56 5.13 -4.14
CA VAL A 16 -11.20 4.93 -2.72
C VAL A 16 -10.04 5.86 -2.36
N GLU A 17 -10.27 6.79 -1.45
CA GLU A 17 -9.27 7.77 -0.99
C GLU A 17 -8.49 7.31 0.25
N GLY A 18 -9.03 6.37 1.01
CA GLY A 18 -8.39 5.82 2.18
C GLY A 18 -9.13 4.60 2.70
N ILE A 19 -8.41 3.73 3.40
CA ILE A 19 -8.94 2.53 4.03
C ILE A 19 -8.68 2.64 5.53
N ILE A 20 -9.74 2.61 6.33
CA ILE A 20 -9.64 2.55 7.79
C ILE A 20 -9.98 1.12 8.21
N VAL A 21 -9.03 0.44 8.84
CA VAL A 21 -9.23 -0.93 9.35
C VAL A 21 -9.37 -0.88 10.86
N TRP A 22 -10.50 -1.38 11.36
CA TRP A 22 -10.72 -1.54 12.80
C TRP A 22 -10.18 -2.90 13.27
N GLY A 23 -8.87 -2.96 13.48
CA GLY A 23 -8.16 -4.12 14.02
C GLY A 23 -7.61 -3.79 15.41
N GLY A 24 -8.42 -4.01 16.44
CA GLY A 24 -8.07 -3.62 17.81
C GLY A 24 -6.90 -4.40 18.40
N TRP A 25 -6.20 -3.75 19.32
CA TRP A 25 -5.30 -4.36 20.31
C TRP A 25 -6.01 -4.35 21.67
N LYS A 26 -5.89 -5.43 22.45
CA LYS A 26 -6.52 -5.54 23.77
C LYS A 26 -5.51 -6.15 24.75
N ALA A 27 -5.37 -5.54 25.92
CA ALA A 27 -4.43 -5.99 26.96
C ALA A 27 -4.65 -7.45 27.42
N SER A 28 -5.90 -7.95 27.39
CA SER A 28 -6.22 -9.35 27.71
C SER A 28 -5.76 -10.35 26.63
N GLY A 29 -5.26 -9.85 25.49
CA GLY A 29 -4.86 -10.64 24.33
C GLY A 29 -6.01 -10.97 23.39
N CYS A 30 -5.64 -11.27 22.14
CA CYS A 30 -6.54 -11.81 21.12
C CYS A 30 -6.51 -13.34 21.15
N ASN A 31 -7.11 -13.90 22.19
CA ASN A 31 -7.21 -15.33 22.49
C ASN A 31 -8.67 -15.76 22.71
N GLN A 32 -8.98 -17.06 22.58
CA GLN A 32 -10.34 -17.60 22.71
C GLN A 32 -11.10 -17.02 23.93
N THR A 33 -10.36 -16.75 25.00
CA THR A 33 -10.74 -16.15 26.29
C THR A 33 -11.22 -14.70 26.24
N CYS A 34 -11.01 -13.94 25.17
CA CYS A 34 -11.57 -12.58 25.06
C CYS A 34 -13.11 -12.56 24.91
N LEU A 35 -13.72 -13.72 24.66
CA LEU A 35 -15.17 -13.95 24.75
C LEU A 35 -15.66 -14.18 26.19
N GLU A 36 -14.75 -14.43 27.13
CA GLU A 36 -15.03 -14.71 28.54
C GLU A 36 -14.83 -13.47 29.43
N ASP A 37 -14.55 -12.32 28.80
CA ASP A 37 -14.41 -11.04 29.50
C ASP A 37 -15.76 -10.64 30.13
N PRO A 38 -15.80 -10.27 31.43
CA PRO A 38 -17.03 -9.88 32.11
C PRO A 38 -17.70 -8.64 31.50
N ASP A 39 -17.02 -7.87 30.65
CA ASP A 39 -17.57 -6.78 29.84
C ASP A 39 -18.17 -7.27 28.50
N ILE A 40 -18.76 -8.47 28.53
CA ILE A 40 -19.28 -9.21 27.36
C ILE A 40 -20.42 -8.48 26.64
N ASP A 41 -21.12 -7.59 27.35
CA ASP A 41 -22.23 -6.79 26.79
C ASP A 41 -21.74 -5.63 25.91
N HIS A 42 -20.47 -5.22 26.06
CA HIS A 42 -19.82 -4.21 25.22
C HIS A 42 -18.79 -4.79 24.23
N LEU A 43 -18.39 -6.05 24.39
CA LEU A 43 -17.48 -6.71 23.45
C LEU A 43 -18.23 -7.30 22.25
N ALA A 44 -17.90 -6.79 21.07
CA ALA A 44 -18.26 -7.43 19.81
C ALA A 44 -17.80 -8.90 19.85
N LYS A 45 -18.71 -9.83 19.54
CA LYS A 45 -18.50 -11.29 19.37
C LYS A 45 -17.36 -11.70 18.40
N SER A 46 -16.52 -10.76 17.95
CA SER A 46 -15.46 -10.91 16.96
C SER A 46 -14.04 -10.67 17.51
N CYS A 47 -13.86 -10.64 18.83
CA CYS A 47 -12.61 -10.20 19.48
C CYS A 47 -11.38 -11.10 19.20
N ASN A 48 -11.57 -12.27 18.57
CA ASN A 48 -10.47 -13.19 18.23
C ASN A 48 -10.00 -13.20 16.80
N GLU A 49 -10.87 -12.91 15.84
CA GLU A 49 -10.59 -13.28 14.45
C GLU A 49 -9.92 -12.16 13.66
N LYS A 50 -9.91 -10.92 14.17
CA LYS A 50 -9.51 -9.74 13.39
C LYS A 50 -8.40 -8.89 14.02
N CYS A 51 -7.67 -9.41 14.99
CA CYS A 51 -6.52 -8.70 15.53
C CYS A 51 -5.35 -8.73 14.58
N LEU A 52 -4.84 -7.53 14.25
CA LEU A 52 -3.68 -7.38 13.38
C LEU A 52 -2.37 -7.59 14.16
N ILE A 53 -2.36 -7.28 15.46
CA ILE A 53 -1.18 -7.37 16.33
C ILE A 53 -1.46 -8.16 17.61
N ASP A 54 -0.42 -8.72 18.23
CA ASP A 54 -0.47 -9.37 19.54
C ASP A 54 -0.08 -8.44 20.70
N ASN A 55 0.00 -8.98 21.92
CA ASN A 55 0.33 -8.21 23.13
C ASN A 55 1.77 -7.67 23.15
N ASP A 56 2.66 -8.29 22.38
CA ASP A 56 4.05 -7.89 22.22
C ASP A 56 4.24 -6.97 21.00
N PHE A 57 3.14 -6.50 20.41
CA PHE A 57 3.09 -5.67 19.20
C PHE A 57 3.67 -6.33 17.95
N ASN A 58 3.73 -7.66 17.91
CA ASN A 58 4.10 -8.38 16.70
C ASN A 58 2.89 -8.53 15.77
N SER A 59 3.15 -8.50 14.47
CA SER A 59 2.13 -8.74 13.45
C SER A 59 1.63 -10.19 13.54
N ARG A 60 0.31 -10.37 13.51
CA ARG A 60 -0.37 -11.66 13.44
C ARG A 60 -0.73 -11.98 11.98
N PRO A 61 -1.17 -13.20 11.63
CA PRO A 61 -1.48 -13.54 10.23
C PRO A 61 -2.43 -12.56 9.49
N PRO A 62 -3.45 -11.96 10.13
CA PRO A 62 -4.24 -10.89 9.51
C PRO A 62 -3.44 -9.59 9.30
N GLY A 63 -2.58 -9.21 10.24
CA GLY A 63 -1.64 -8.09 10.12
C GLY A 63 -0.61 -8.32 9.02
N ASP A 64 0.01 -9.50 8.98
CA ASP A 64 0.95 -9.90 7.92
C ASP A 64 0.31 -9.81 6.53
N THR A 65 -0.99 -10.13 6.44
CA THR A 65 -1.77 -9.98 5.20
C THR A 65 -1.92 -8.52 4.81
N VAL A 66 -2.24 -7.63 5.77
CA VAL A 66 -2.32 -6.18 5.54
C VAL A 66 -0.96 -5.63 5.10
N ASP A 67 0.11 -5.99 5.81
CA ASP A 67 1.49 -5.55 5.53
C ASP A 67 1.94 -5.98 4.13
N LYS A 68 1.66 -7.23 3.77
CA LYS A 68 1.92 -7.75 2.43
C LYS A 68 1.17 -6.97 1.35
N LEU A 69 -0.13 -6.73 1.52
CA LEU A 69 -0.93 -5.99 0.53
C LEU A 69 -0.52 -4.53 0.40
N LEU A 70 -0.16 -3.89 1.51
CA LEU A 70 0.40 -2.54 1.52
C LEU A 70 1.71 -2.48 0.74
N LYS A 71 2.57 -3.49 0.89
CA LYS A 71 3.81 -3.60 0.13
C LYS A 71 3.54 -3.80 -1.36
N GLU A 72 2.63 -4.70 -1.72
CA GLU A 72 2.25 -4.96 -3.12
C GLU A 72 1.62 -3.73 -3.81
N SER A 73 0.89 -2.91 -3.06
CA SER A 73 0.19 -1.75 -3.61
C SER A 73 1.10 -0.52 -3.77
N LYS A 74 2.27 -0.53 -3.13
CA LYS A 74 3.29 0.51 -3.32
C LYS A 74 4.13 0.18 -4.54
N THR A 75 4.35 1.18 -5.39
CA THR A 75 5.33 1.05 -6.47
C THR A 75 6.72 1.23 -5.89
N GLU A 76 7.58 0.22 -6.03
CA GLU A 76 9.00 0.29 -5.69
C GLU A 76 9.79 1.11 -6.75
N GLU A 77 11.10 1.22 -6.57
CA GLU A 77 11.99 1.92 -7.51
C GLU A 77 11.93 1.27 -8.90
N VAL A 78 11.39 1.99 -9.88
CA VAL A 78 11.35 1.57 -11.28
C VAL A 78 12.63 2.03 -11.99
N LYS A 79 13.36 1.09 -12.59
CA LYS A 79 14.54 1.35 -13.43
C LYS A 79 14.30 0.86 -14.85
N GLY A 80 14.73 1.64 -15.81
CA GLY A 80 14.64 1.25 -17.22
C GLY A 80 15.45 2.15 -18.12
N VAL A 81 15.47 1.77 -19.41
CA VAL A 81 16.14 2.51 -20.48
C VAL A 81 15.08 2.84 -21.52
N SER A 82 15.11 4.06 -22.05
CA SER A 82 14.23 4.47 -23.14
C SER A 82 14.45 3.60 -24.39
N ASP A 83 13.37 3.40 -25.15
CA ASP A 83 13.42 2.71 -26.43
C ASP A 83 14.12 3.53 -27.53
N LYS A 84 14.14 3.00 -28.75
CA LYS A 84 14.72 3.67 -29.93
C LYS A 84 14.07 5.02 -30.27
N ASN A 85 12.88 5.30 -29.73
CA ASN A 85 12.15 6.56 -29.92
C ASN A 85 12.34 7.52 -28.72
N GLY A 86 13.12 7.13 -27.71
CA GLY A 86 13.32 7.91 -26.49
C GLY A 86 12.21 7.74 -25.44
N VAL A 87 11.32 6.75 -25.60
CA VAL A 87 10.14 6.55 -24.75
C VAL A 87 10.40 5.45 -23.72
N PHE A 88 10.00 5.71 -22.47
CA PHE A 88 9.96 4.72 -21.40
C PHE A 88 8.57 4.78 -20.73
N GLU A 89 7.89 3.64 -20.65
CA GLU A 89 6.54 3.52 -20.11
C GLU A 89 6.51 2.50 -18.98
N HIS A 90 5.87 2.85 -17.86
CA HIS A 90 5.65 1.95 -16.74
C HIS A 90 4.38 2.34 -15.98
N ASN A 91 3.67 1.35 -15.44
CA ASN A 91 2.54 1.57 -14.55
C ASN A 91 3.03 1.81 -13.12
N VAL A 92 2.57 2.88 -12.49
CA VAL A 92 2.89 3.22 -11.10
C VAL A 92 1.61 3.56 -10.34
N SER A 93 1.63 3.35 -9.03
CA SER A 93 0.52 3.70 -8.12
C SER A 93 0.39 5.22 -8.02
N LEU A 94 -0.75 5.73 -7.56
CA LEU A 94 -0.92 7.16 -7.28
C LEU A 94 0.04 7.60 -6.16
N GLY A 95 0.61 8.80 -6.29
CA GLY A 95 1.54 9.34 -5.29
C GLY A 95 2.55 10.33 -5.87
N GLU A 96 3.47 10.76 -5.02
CA GLU A 96 4.59 11.64 -5.35
C GLU A 96 5.82 10.81 -5.72
N TYR A 97 6.48 11.17 -6.83
CA TYR A 97 7.63 10.46 -7.36
C TYR A 97 8.78 11.39 -7.73
N ALA A 98 10.00 10.88 -7.62
CA ALA A 98 11.22 11.51 -8.10
C ALA A 98 11.75 10.75 -9.33
N LEU A 99 11.64 11.34 -10.52
CA LEU A 99 12.24 10.81 -11.73
C LEU A 99 13.72 11.22 -11.79
N THR A 100 14.62 10.25 -11.80
CA THR A 100 16.05 10.48 -12.08
C THR A 100 16.41 9.91 -13.44
N PHE A 101 17.08 10.71 -14.27
CA PHE A 101 17.43 10.33 -15.64
C PHE A 101 18.86 10.71 -15.99
N THR A 102 19.48 9.93 -16.88
CA THR A 102 20.85 10.10 -17.38
C THR A 102 20.87 9.97 -18.89
N HIS A 103 21.82 10.64 -19.55
CA HIS A 103 22.03 10.49 -20.99
C HIS A 103 23.48 10.08 -21.29
N PRO A 104 23.73 9.09 -22.17
CA PRO A 104 25.08 8.57 -22.41
C PRO A 104 26.10 9.64 -22.83
N SER A 105 25.67 10.67 -23.57
CA SER A 105 26.55 11.73 -24.08
C SER A 105 26.68 12.93 -23.13
N ILE A 106 25.89 12.99 -22.06
CA ILE A 106 25.88 14.13 -21.14
C ILE A 106 26.23 13.60 -19.75
N PRO A 107 27.41 13.93 -19.18
CA PRO A 107 27.88 13.40 -17.91
C PRO A 107 27.20 14.09 -16.71
N ARG A 108 25.87 14.25 -16.77
CA ARG A 108 25.02 14.82 -15.73
C ARG A 108 23.73 14.01 -15.64
N PHE A 109 23.25 13.83 -14.43
CA PHE A 109 21.91 13.32 -14.18
C PHE A 109 20.98 14.49 -13.84
N GLY A 110 19.72 14.37 -14.21
CA GLY A 110 18.67 15.27 -13.79
C GLY A 110 17.69 14.56 -12.87
N THR A 111 17.06 15.35 -11.98
CA THR A 111 15.99 14.87 -11.12
C THR A 111 14.77 15.77 -11.29
N LYS A 112 13.58 15.19 -11.41
CA LYS A 112 12.31 15.90 -11.54
C LYS A 112 11.28 15.28 -10.60
N MET A 113 10.73 16.10 -9.71
CA MET A 113 9.59 15.72 -8.86
C MET A 113 8.29 15.84 -9.65
N PHE A 114 7.37 14.90 -9.46
CA PHE A 114 6.05 14.95 -10.04
C PHE A 114 5.06 14.13 -9.22
N ASP A 115 3.80 14.55 -9.24
CA ASP A 115 2.69 13.78 -8.70
C ASP A 115 2.02 12.99 -9.80
N VAL A 116 1.57 11.78 -9.47
CA VAL A 116 0.70 10.96 -10.31
C VAL A 116 -0.72 11.11 -9.77
N PRO A 117 -1.52 12.06 -10.29
CA PRO A 117 -2.89 12.26 -9.87
C PRO A 117 -3.83 11.23 -10.51
N ARG A 118 -5.06 11.16 -10.02
CA ARG A 118 -6.14 10.45 -10.70
C ARG A 118 -6.45 11.13 -12.03
N ARG A 119 -6.46 10.36 -13.13
CA ARG A 119 -6.69 10.86 -14.48
C ARG A 119 -7.15 9.75 -15.41
N ASP A 120 -7.91 10.12 -16.44
CA ASP A 120 -8.25 9.25 -17.55
C ASP A 120 -7.09 9.27 -18.57
N GLY A 121 -6.14 8.33 -18.41
CA GLY A 121 -5.04 8.10 -19.35
C GLY A 121 -3.63 8.24 -18.76
N PRO A 122 -2.56 8.00 -19.54
CA PRO A 122 -1.18 7.90 -19.04
C PRO A 122 -0.51 9.27 -18.80
N LEU A 123 0.13 9.47 -17.65
CA LEU A 123 0.87 10.70 -17.37
C LEU A 123 2.12 10.83 -18.25
N GLU A 124 2.08 11.74 -19.22
CA GLU A 124 3.22 12.06 -20.06
C GLU A 124 4.18 13.04 -19.35
N LEU A 125 5.42 12.59 -19.15
CA LEU A 125 6.50 13.42 -18.63
C LEU A 125 7.54 13.62 -19.72
N ARG A 126 7.74 14.88 -20.12
CA ARG A 126 8.83 15.26 -21.00
C ARG A 126 10.02 15.73 -20.18
N VAL A 127 11.19 15.24 -20.60
CA VAL A 127 12.48 15.53 -19.99
C VAL A 127 13.39 16.05 -21.09
N CYS A 128 13.98 17.21 -20.86
CA CYS A 128 15.01 17.75 -21.75
C CYS A 128 16.37 17.29 -21.23
N VAL A 129 17.16 16.68 -22.11
CA VAL A 129 18.54 16.29 -21.82
C VAL A 129 19.45 17.00 -22.79
#